data_AF-A0A3S3NNA1-F1
#
_entry.id   AF-A0A3S3NNA1-F1
#
_cell.length_a   1.000
_cell.length_b   1.000
_cell.length_c   1.000
_cell.angle_alpha   90.00
_cell.angle_beta   90.00
_cell.angle_gamma   90.00
#
_symmetry.space_group_name_H-M   'P 1'
#
loop_
_entity.id
_entity.type
_entity.pdbx_description
1 polymer ?
#
loop_
_entity_poly.entity_id
_entity_poly.type
_entity_poly.pdbx_seq_one_letter_code
_entity_poly.pdbx_strand_id
1 'polypeptide(L)'
;MESSDRAVDDKEKENDGEKSGFLGKVKDFIHDVGDKIEEAVGFGKPTADVTAVHIPFIDLKKADLVIDLLVTNPNPIPIPLVDINYLVESDGRKLISGLIPDAGTIHAHGSETVKVPVSLIYDDIKSTYNDIKSGSIIPYKIKVDLIVDVPVIGNITLPLEKKGEIPVPYKPSVDLEKIKFETFSFEEASATLHLKVDNKNDFDLGLNSLEYEVWLAEVSIGSAQLSKSAKIDKNGQNVVGLPISFRPKDFGSALWDMIRGRGTGYTMKGSLDVDTPFGPMKLPFSREGGNTRLKQAEDNDDEVLTFNRFRSGW
;
A
#
# COMPACT_ATOMS: atom_id res chain seq x y z
N MET A 1 -77.93 34.80 45.55
CA MET A 1 -77.21 36.06 45.79
C MET A 1 -75.75 35.70 45.77
N GLU A 2 -75.14 35.74 44.58
CA GLU A 2 -74.32 36.88 44.12
C GLU A 2 -73.18 37.12 45.12
N SER A 3 -71.94 36.71 44.88
CA SER A 3 -71.00 36.94 43.77
C SER A 3 -69.81 37.71 44.35
N SER A 4 -68.62 37.10 44.36
CA SER A 4 -67.41 37.76 43.89
C SER A 4 -66.26 36.75 43.86
N ASP A 5 -65.95 36.28 42.67
CA ASP A 5 -64.65 35.72 42.30
C ASP A 5 -63.53 36.70 42.66
N ARG A 6 -62.41 36.16 43.14
CA ARG A 6 -61.06 36.64 42.76
C ARG A 6 -60.04 35.53 43.03
N ALA A 7 -59.47 35.08 41.91
CA ALA A 7 -58.42 34.09 41.81
C ALA A 7 -57.18 34.48 42.63
N VAL A 8 -56.57 33.49 43.26
CA VAL A 8 -55.24 33.57 43.87
C VAL A 8 -54.20 33.53 42.76
N ASP A 9 -53.33 34.52 42.83
CA ASP A 9 -52.19 34.83 41.98
C ASP A 9 -51.00 33.96 42.41
N ASP A 10 -50.55 33.04 41.54
CA ASP A 10 -49.23 32.40 41.63
C ASP A 10 -48.50 32.64 40.31
N LYS A 11 -47.98 33.87 40.16
CA LYS A 11 -46.86 34.15 39.27
C LYS A 11 -45.57 33.93 40.04
N GLU A 12 -44.94 32.78 39.85
CA GLU A 12 -43.49 32.66 40.03
C GLU A 12 -42.82 33.63 39.04
N LYS A 13 -42.46 34.82 39.55
CA LYS A 13 -41.50 35.68 38.89
C LYS A 13 -40.11 35.16 39.22
N GLU A 14 -39.44 34.66 38.19
CA GLU A 14 -37.98 34.56 38.13
C GLU A 14 -37.37 35.85 38.68
N ASN A 15 -36.63 35.70 39.79
CA ASN A 15 -35.80 36.75 40.32
C ASN A 15 -34.39 36.44 39.83
N ASP A 16 -34.07 36.90 38.61
CA ASP A 16 -32.73 36.96 38.06
C ASP A 16 -31.90 37.96 38.87
N GLY A 17 -31.41 37.49 40.01
CA GLY A 17 -30.48 38.19 40.87
C GLY A 17 -29.08 38.19 40.24
N GLU A 18 -28.80 39.25 39.49
CA GLU A 18 -27.49 39.83 39.19
C GLU A 18 -26.28 39.15 39.85
N LYS A 19 -25.69 38.17 39.16
CA LYS A 19 -24.26 37.83 39.30
C LYS A 19 -23.42 38.40 38.16
N SER A 20 -23.90 39.47 37.52
CA SER A 20 -23.22 40.19 36.43
C SER A 20 -22.41 41.39 36.92
N GLY A 21 -21.68 41.23 38.03
CA GLY A 21 -20.97 42.35 38.67
C GLY A 21 -19.46 42.33 38.45
N PHE A 22 -18.84 41.17 38.70
CA PHE A 22 -17.38 41.00 38.71
C PHE A 22 -16.90 39.85 37.82
N LEU A 23 -17.56 38.69 37.84
CA LEU A 23 -17.13 37.54 37.02
C LEU A 23 -17.36 37.75 35.53
N GLY A 24 -18.46 38.40 35.14
CA GLY A 24 -18.68 38.86 33.75
C GLY A 24 -17.61 39.84 33.32
N LYS A 25 -17.32 40.86 34.13
CA LYS A 25 -16.27 41.85 33.86
C LYS A 25 -14.86 41.27 33.81
N VAL A 26 -14.55 40.25 34.62
CA VAL A 26 -13.26 39.56 34.58
C VAL A 26 -13.16 38.68 33.34
N LYS A 27 -14.23 37.99 32.94
CA LYS A 27 -14.27 37.23 31.70
C LYS A 27 -14.14 38.14 30.48
N ASP A 28 -14.89 39.24 30.46
CA ASP A 28 -14.83 40.26 29.41
C ASP A 28 -13.47 40.95 29.38
N PHE A 29 -12.83 41.18 30.54
CA PHE A 29 -11.48 41.74 30.62
C PHE A 29 -10.40 40.75 30.16
N ILE A 30 -10.52 39.45 30.48
CA ILE A 30 -9.59 38.43 29.98
C ILE A 30 -9.74 38.26 28.46
N HIS A 31 -10.96 38.32 27.94
CA HIS A 31 -11.18 38.33 26.49
C HIS A 31 -10.66 39.61 25.84
N ASP A 32 -11.02 40.79 26.37
CA ASP A 32 -10.62 42.08 25.79
C ASP A 32 -9.11 42.34 25.92
N VAL A 33 -8.44 41.80 26.95
CA VAL A 33 -6.97 41.80 27.07
C VAL A 33 -6.34 40.71 26.22
N GLY A 34 -6.95 39.53 26.11
CA GLY A 34 -6.52 38.47 25.20
C GLY A 34 -6.53 38.94 23.75
N ASP A 35 -7.65 39.48 23.29
CA ASP A 35 -7.85 40.03 21.95
C ASP A 35 -6.90 41.21 21.68
N LYS A 36 -6.70 42.12 22.66
CA LYS A 36 -5.74 43.24 22.53
C LYS A 36 -4.28 42.80 22.58
N ILE A 37 -3.93 41.70 23.27
CA ILE A 37 -2.59 41.12 23.26
C ILE A 37 -2.34 40.36 21.96
N GLU A 38 -3.34 39.67 21.41
CA GLU A 38 -3.30 39.07 20.07
C GLU A 38 -3.10 40.13 18.97
N GLU A 39 -3.73 41.31 19.10
CA GLU A 39 -3.53 42.44 18.19
C GLU A 39 -2.18 43.16 18.38
N ALA A 40 -1.69 43.28 19.63
CA ALA A 40 -0.48 44.05 19.95
C ALA A 40 0.82 43.24 19.87
N VAL A 41 0.74 41.92 20.05
CA VAL A 41 1.83 40.97 19.93
C VAL A 41 1.34 39.98 18.89
N GLY A 42 1.84 40.04 17.65
CA GLY A 42 1.31 39.31 16.49
C GLY A 42 1.35 37.77 16.58
N PHE A 43 0.64 37.21 17.56
CA PHE A 43 0.42 35.80 17.78
C PHE A 43 -0.64 35.35 16.79
N GLY A 44 -0.18 34.67 15.73
CA GLY A 44 -1.01 34.11 14.70
C GLY A 44 -1.37 32.65 14.97
N LYS A 45 -2.46 32.21 14.34
CA LYS A 45 -2.80 30.79 14.25
C LYS A 45 -1.73 30.06 13.43
N PRO A 46 -1.11 28.97 13.93
CA PRO A 46 -0.22 28.15 13.12
C PRO A 46 -0.96 27.56 11.92
N THR A 47 -0.20 27.31 10.86
CA THR A 47 -0.72 26.71 9.63
C THR A 47 -0.06 25.36 9.40
N ALA A 48 -0.79 24.45 8.77
CA ALA A 48 -0.26 23.16 8.39
C ALA A 48 -0.77 22.75 7.00
N ASP A 49 0.03 21.99 6.26
CA ASP A 49 -0.36 21.43 4.97
C ASP A 49 0.27 20.05 4.74
N VAL A 50 -0.38 19.21 3.93
CA VAL A 50 0.16 17.91 3.49
C VAL A 50 0.97 18.11 2.23
N THR A 51 2.29 18.23 2.39
CA THR A 51 3.20 18.52 1.28
C THR A 51 3.43 17.32 0.39
N ALA A 52 3.61 16.13 1.00
CA ALA A 52 3.89 14.91 0.26
C ALA A 52 3.37 13.66 0.98
N VAL A 53 3.13 12.61 0.20
CA VAL A 53 2.88 11.25 0.69
C VAL A 53 3.86 10.33 -0.04
N HIS A 54 4.71 9.67 0.73
CA HIS A 54 5.74 8.76 0.22
C HIS A 54 5.35 7.31 0.50
N ILE A 55 5.71 6.41 -0.41
CA ILE A 55 5.57 4.95 -0.22
C ILE A 55 6.99 4.37 -0.14
N PRO A 56 7.67 4.43 1.02
CA PRO A 56 9.02 3.88 1.16
C PRO A 56 9.09 2.36 0.95
N PHE A 57 8.00 1.63 1.19
CA PHE A 57 7.96 0.18 1.04
C PHE A 57 6.59 -0.31 0.61
N ILE A 58 6.57 -1.27 -0.31
CA ILE A 58 5.36 -1.93 -0.76
C ILE A 58 5.67 -3.35 -1.27
N ASP A 59 4.87 -4.31 -0.82
CA ASP A 59 4.95 -5.71 -1.26
C ASP A 59 3.54 -6.33 -1.40
N LEU A 60 3.44 -7.66 -1.41
CA LEU A 60 2.15 -8.37 -1.49
C LEU A 60 1.36 -8.37 -0.16
N LYS A 61 1.99 -7.99 0.95
CA LYS A 61 1.43 -8.09 2.31
C LYS A 61 1.03 -6.72 2.86
N LYS A 62 1.85 -5.70 2.62
CA LYS A 62 1.63 -4.36 3.14
C LYS A 62 2.18 -3.25 2.24
N ALA A 63 1.73 -2.04 2.52
CA ALA A 63 2.38 -0.80 2.10
C ALA A 63 2.66 0.07 3.32
N ASP A 64 3.89 0.54 3.43
CA ASP A 64 4.26 1.57 4.39
C ASP A 64 4.21 2.93 3.69
N LEU A 65 3.54 3.88 4.32
CA LEU A 65 3.34 5.25 3.88
C LEU A 65 4.00 6.21 4.88
N VAL A 66 4.56 7.31 4.38
CA VAL A 66 5.02 8.42 5.22
C VAL A 66 4.38 9.69 4.70
N ILE A 67 3.58 10.32 5.55
CA ILE A 67 2.88 11.57 5.25
C ILE A 67 3.71 12.71 5.82
N ASP A 68 4.14 13.62 4.95
CA ASP A 68 4.92 14.80 5.34
C ASP A 68 3.97 15.99 5.54
N LEU A 69 3.94 16.50 6.77
CA LEU A 69 3.13 17.63 7.19
C LEU A 69 4.03 18.83 7.43
N LEU A 70 3.92 19.86 6.61
CA LEU A 70 4.63 21.12 6.84
C LEU A 70 3.82 21.97 7.79
N VAL A 71 4.33 22.20 8.99
CA VAL A 71 3.72 23.03 10.03
C VAL A 71 4.53 24.30 10.16
N THR A 72 3.87 25.45 10.12
CA THR A 72 4.50 26.77 10.25
C THR A 72 3.95 27.50 11.46
N ASN A 73 4.87 27.89 12.34
CA ASN A 73 4.61 28.67 13.54
C ASN A 73 4.93 30.14 13.28
N PRO A 74 3.92 31.03 13.18
CA PRO A 74 4.16 32.45 13.01
C PRO A 74 4.62 33.14 14.31
N ASN A 75 4.56 32.46 15.45
CA ASN A 75 4.70 33.05 16.79
C ASN A 75 6.16 33.10 17.25
N PRO A 76 6.54 34.11 18.05
CA PRO A 76 7.88 34.24 18.63
C PRO A 76 8.19 33.23 19.75
N ILE A 77 7.26 32.29 20.01
CA ILE A 77 7.37 31.28 21.07
C ILE A 77 7.12 29.90 20.45
N PRO A 78 7.82 28.84 20.88
CA PRO A 78 7.57 27.49 20.42
C PRO A 78 6.14 27.01 20.73
N ILE A 79 5.60 26.16 19.84
CA ILE A 79 4.25 25.58 19.97
C ILE A 79 4.38 24.05 20.10
N PRO A 80 3.97 23.46 21.25
CA PRO A 80 3.89 22.02 21.39
C PRO A 80 2.88 21.37 20.42
N LEU A 81 3.29 20.27 19.80
CA LEU A 81 2.42 19.38 19.02
C LEU A 81 1.90 18.31 19.97
N VAL A 82 0.67 18.49 20.46
CA VAL A 82 0.09 17.66 21.50
C VAL A 82 -0.20 16.26 20.97
N ASP A 83 -1.03 16.16 19.93
CA ASP A 83 -1.53 14.90 19.42
C ASP A 83 -1.69 14.99 17.90
N ILE A 84 -1.49 13.86 17.21
CA ILE A 84 -1.83 13.69 15.80
C ILE A 84 -2.82 12.54 15.67
N ASN A 85 -4.08 12.86 15.37
CA ASN A 85 -5.05 11.85 14.98
C ASN A 85 -5.02 11.71 13.47
N TYR A 86 -4.97 10.48 12.96
CA TYR A 86 -5.03 10.24 11.53
C TYR A 86 -6.03 9.13 11.17
N LEU A 87 -6.61 9.26 9.99
CA LEU A 87 -7.54 8.31 9.40
C LEU A 87 -7.24 8.20 7.91
N VAL A 88 -7.03 6.97 7.44
CA VAL A 88 -7.00 6.67 6.01
C VAL A 88 -8.28 5.94 5.64
N GLU A 89 -9.05 6.54 4.73
CA GLU A 89 -10.31 6.00 4.23
C GLU A 89 -10.26 5.76 2.71
N SER A 90 -11.06 4.82 2.21
CA SER A 90 -11.22 4.55 0.78
C SER A 90 -12.71 4.34 0.48
N ASP A 91 -13.30 5.20 -0.34
CA ASP A 91 -14.76 5.27 -0.59
C ASP A 91 -15.62 5.20 0.68
N GLY A 92 -15.20 5.89 1.74
CA GLY A 92 -15.90 5.89 3.04
C GLY A 92 -15.62 4.68 3.93
N ARG A 93 -14.86 3.68 3.45
CA ARG A 93 -14.33 2.57 4.27
C ARG A 93 -13.14 3.06 5.07
N LYS A 94 -13.15 2.85 6.39
CA LYS A 94 -11.99 3.12 7.24
C LYS A 94 -10.96 2.00 7.04
N LEU A 95 -9.81 2.33 6.43
CA LEU A 95 -8.72 1.37 6.23
C LEU A 95 -7.84 1.27 7.48
N ILE A 96 -7.45 2.41 8.04
CA ILE A 96 -6.65 2.48 9.27
C ILE A 96 -6.86 3.83 9.97
N SER A 97 -6.69 3.87 11.28
CA SER A 97 -6.55 5.10 12.03
C SER A 97 -5.56 4.92 13.17
N GLY A 98 -4.98 6.02 13.64
CA GLY A 98 -4.15 6.01 14.84
C GLY A 98 -4.06 7.38 15.49
N LEU A 99 -3.44 7.37 16.66
CA LEU A 99 -3.09 8.55 17.46
C LEU A 99 -1.58 8.49 17.72
N ILE A 100 -0.89 9.60 17.46
CA ILE A 100 0.50 9.82 17.87
C ILE A 100 0.47 10.87 18.96
N PRO A 101 0.65 10.49 20.24
CA PRO A 101 0.76 11.45 21.33
C PRO A 101 2.14 12.08 21.37
N ASP A 102 2.20 13.31 21.88
CA ASP A 102 3.43 14.09 22.08
C ASP A 102 4.33 14.11 20.84
N ALA A 103 3.81 14.73 19.77
CA ALA A 103 4.47 14.74 18.47
C ALA A 103 5.61 15.77 18.36
N GLY A 104 6.03 16.37 19.49
CA GLY A 104 7.17 17.26 19.58
C GLY A 104 6.80 18.73 19.75
N THR A 105 7.62 19.62 19.23
CA THR A 105 7.44 21.08 19.39
C THR A 105 7.93 21.80 18.15
N ILE A 106 7.11 22.73 17.63
CA ILE A 106 7.49 23.61 16.53
C ILE A 106 8.22 24.82 17.09
N HIS A 107 9.42 25.10 16.59
CA HIS A 107 10.21 26.26 17.04
C HIS A 107 9.53 27.60 16.72
N ALA A 108 9.90 28.63 17.48
CA ALA A 108 9.46 30.02 17.27
C ALA A 108 9.83 30.51 15.86
N HIS A 109 8.88 31.15 15.17
CA HIS A 109 9.02 31.60 13.77
C HIS A 109 9.54 30.51 12.81
N GLY A 110 9.31 29.24 13.16
CA GLY A 110 9.85 28.09 12.46
C GLY A 110 8.84 27.44 11.52
N SER A 111 9.37 26.71 10.54
CA SER A 111 8.62 25.76 9.73
C SER A 111 9.28 24.40 9.84
N GLU A 112 8.51 23.36 10.19
CA GLU A 112 9.01 22.01 10.38
C GLU A 112 8.16 21.00 9.63
N THR A 113 8.80 19.93 9.18
CA THR A 113 8.12 18.81 8.54
C THR A 113 7.95 17.67 9.54
N VAL A 114 6.71 17.47 9.99
CA VAL A 114 6.31 16.36 10.85
C VAL A 114 5.97 15.16 9.98
N LYS A 115 6.51 13.98 10.33
CA LYS A 115 6.31 12.75 9.56
C LYS A 115 5.33 11.83 10.28
N VAL A 116 4.25 11.44 9.60
CA VAL A 116 3.26 10.49 10.10
C VAL A 116 3.44 9.15 9.36
N PRO A 117 4.05 8.13 10.00
CA PRO A 117 4.16 6.81 9.42
C PRO A 117 2.85 6.05 9.53
N VAL A 118 2.42 5.42 8.44
CA VAL A 118 1.20 4.61 8.38
C VAL A 118 1.55 3.28 7.69
N SER A 119 1.10 2.15 8.25
CA SER A 119 1.29 0.83 7.64
C SER A 119 -0.06 0.23 7.30
N LEU A 120 -0.31 -0.04 6.03
CA LEU A 120 -1.52 -0.67 5.53
C LEU A 120 -1.27 -2.16 5.33
N ILE A 121 -1.93 -3.00 6.12
CA ILE A 121 -1.86 -4.46 5.97
C ILE A 121 -3.00 -4.91 5.06
N TYR A 122 -2.67 -5.46 3.90
CA TYR A 122 -3.70 -5.78 2.89
C TYR A 122 -4.64 -6.88 3.33
N ASP A 123 -4.17 -7.85 4.11
CA ASP A 123 -5.01 -8.95 4.58
C ASP A 123 -6.09 -8.47 5.56
N ASP A 124 -5.77 -7.50 6.43
CA ASP A 124 -6.75 -6.87 7.34
C ASP A 124 -7.80 -6.08 6.56
N ILE A 125 -7.38 -5.36 5.51
CA ILE A 125 -8.27 -4.60 4.64
C ILE A 125 -9.20 -5.54 3.87
N LYS A 126 -8.66 -6.56 3.19
CA LYS A 126 -9.44 -7.50 2.37
C LYS A 126 -10.38 -8.36 3.20
N SER A 127 -9.98 -8.76 4.41
CA SER A 127 -10.85 -9.53 5.32
C SER A 127 -12.02 -8.71 5.86
N THR A 128 -11.83 -7.39 5.98
CA THR A 128 -12.90 -6.45 6.38
C THR A 128 -13.79 -6.07 5.19
N TYR A 129 -13.19 -5.86 4.02
CA TYR A 129 -13.85 -5.31 2.83
C TYR A 129 -13.65 -6.22 1.60
N ASN A 130 -14.60 -7.11 1.38
CA ASN A 130 -14.53 -8.15 0.33
C ASN A 130 -14.53 -7.61 -1.12
N ASP A 131 -14.90 -6.35 -1.31
CA ASP A 131 -14.92 -5.67 -2.60
C ASP A 131 -13.55 -5.11 -3.01
N ILE A 132 -12.63 -4.95 -2.06
CA ILE A 132 -11.24 -4.62 -2.35
C ILE A 132 -10.52 -5.88 -2.82
N LYS A 133 -10.26 -5.95 -4.13
CA LYS A 133 -9.61 -7.10 -4.77
C LYS A 133 -8.11 -6.87 -4.90
N SER A 134 -7.33 -7.93 -4.69
CA SER A 134 -5.93 -7.91 -5.10
C SER A 134 -5.82 -7.70 -6.62
N GLY A 135 -4.84 -6.91 -7.02
CA GLY A 135 -4.60 -6.45 -8.38
C GLY A 135 -5.17 -5.05 -8.64
N SER A 136 -6.09 -4.57 -7.81
CA SER A 136 -6.74 -3.26 -8.03
C SER A 136 -5.89 -2.09 -7.52
N ILE A 137 -6.22 -0.90 -8.02
CA ILE A 137 -5.80 0.39 -7.46
C ILE A 137 -7.00 1.00 -6.76
N ILE A 138 -6.87 1.33 -5.48
CA ILE A 138 -7.95 1.93 -4.69
C ILE A 138 -7.66 3.41 -4.42
N PRO A 139 -8.66 4.30 -4.54
CA PRO A 139 -8.52 5.68 -4.11
C PRO A 139 -8.45 5.72 -2.59
N TYR A 140 -7.62 6.59 -2.04
CA TYR A 140 -7.62 6.87 -0.60
C TYR A 140 -7.83 8.36 -0.33
N LYS A 141 -8.32 8.64 0.87
CA LYS A 141 -8.27 9.95 1.49
C LYS A 141 -7.64 9.82 2.87
N ILE A 142 -6.57 10.55 3.07
CA ILE A 142 -5.92 10.75 4.35
C ILE A 142 -6.57 11.96 5.00
N LYS A 143 -6.98 11.82 6.25
CA LYS A 143 -7.38 12.89 7.15
C LYS A 143 -6.41 12.92 8.32
N VAL A 144 -5.89 14.08 8.65
CA VAL A 144 -5.03 14.29 9.81
C VAL A 144 -5.56 15.46 10.61
N ASP A 145 -5.88 15.22 11.88
CA ASP A 145 -6.21 16.26 12.84
C ASP A 145 -4.98 16.50 13.71
N LEU A 146 -4.28 17.59 13.40
CA LEU A 146 -3.09 18.01 14.13
C LEU A 146 -3.50 18.91 15.31
N ILE A 147 -3.26 18.46 16.54
CA ILE A 147 -3.61 19.19 17.76
C ILE A 147 -2.36 19.89 18.28
N VAL A 148 -2.43 21.21 18.39
CA VAL A 148 -1.33 22.06 18.86
C VAL A 148 -1.78 22.94 20.01
N ASP A 149 -0.89 23.17 20.99
CA ASP A 149 -1.14 24.05 22.12
C ASP A 149 -0.53 25.43 21.85
N VAL A 150 -1.38 26.37 21.43
CA VAL A 150 -0.92 27.71 21.07
C VAL A 150 -0.99 28.60 22.32
N PRO A 151 0.11 29.29 22.70
CA PRO A 151 0.08 30.21 23.83
C PRO A 151 -1.07 31.22 23.72
N VAL A 152 -1.74 31.50 24.85
CA VAL A 152 -2.92 32.39 24.98
C VAL A 152 -4.22 31.80 24.39
N ILE A 153 -4.16 31.12 23.25
CA ILE A 153 -5.33 30.54 22.56
C ILE A 153 -5.72 29.15 23.13
N GLY A 154 -4.72 28.37 23.57
CA GLY A 154 -4.86 26.99 24.03
C GLY A 154 -4.86 25.96 22.89
N ASN A 155 -5.42 24.78 23.16
CA ASN A 155 -5.46 23.68 22.21
C ASN A 155 -6.36 24.00 21.01
N ILE A 156 -5.77 23.97 19.81
CA ILE A 156 -6.50 24.07 18.55
C ILE A 156 -6.24 22.84 17.68
N THR A 157 -7.21 22.50 16.84
CA THR A 157 -7.09 21.43 15.85
C THR A 157 -6.93 22.03 14.46
N LEU A 158 -5.91 21.58 13.73
CA LEU A 158 -5.68 21.89 12.32
C LEU A 158 -6.04 20.64 11.50
N PRO A 159 -7.25 20.58 10.90
CA PRO A 159 -7.66 19.46 10.08
C PRO A 159 -7.01 19.57 8.69
N LEU A 160 -6.42 18.47 8.24
CA LEU A 160 -5.71 18.34 6.98
C LEU A 160 -6.28 17.17 6.19
N GLU A 161 -6.41 17.33 4.88
CA GLU A 161 -6.87 16.26 4.01
C GLU A 161 -6.01 16.14 2.75
N LYS A 162 -5.72 14.90 2.35
CA LYS A 162 -5.06 14.61 1.07
C LYS A 162 -5.69 13.39 0.41
N LYS A 163 -5.92 13.45 -0.89
CA LYS A 163 -6.38 12.32 -1.70
C LYS A 163 -5.23 11.76 -2.52
N GLY A 164 -5.29 10.47 -2.80
CA GLY A 164 -4.37 9.78 -3.69
C GLY A 164 -4.87 8.40 -4.04
N GLU A 165 -3.99 7.58 -4.60
CA GLU A 165 -4.28 6.21 -5.00
C GLU A 165 -3.20 5.27 -4.44
N ILE A 166 -3.60 4.06 -4.07
CA ILE A 166 -2.68 3.04 -3.60
C ILE A 166 -3.03 1.68 -4.23
N PRO A 167 -2.06 0.92 -4.74
CA PRO A 167 -2.32 -0.39 -5.30
C PRO A 167 -2.51 -1.42 -4.17
N VAL A 168 -3.26 -2.48 -4.46
CA VAL A 168 -3.29 -3.71 -3.66
C VAL A 168 -2.65 -4.80 -4.50
N PRO A 169 -1.33 -4.99 -4.44
CA PRO A 169 -0.62 -5.86 -5.40
C PRO A 169 -1.13 -7.30 -5.40
N TYR A 170 -1.16 -7.91 -6.58
CA TYR A 170 -1.41 -9.33 -6.80
C TYR A 170 -0.17 -10.01 -7.36
N LYS A 171 0.07 -11.23 -6.90
CA LYS A 171 1.19 -12.05 -7.37
C LYS A 171 1.03 -12.36 -8.86
N PRO A 172 2.06 -12.13 -9.69
CA PRO A 172 2.01 -12.51 -11.10
C PRO A 172 1.91 -14.03 -11.23
N SER A 173 1.24 -14.50 -12.28
CA SER A 173 1.22 -15.93 -12.61
C SER A 173 2.28 -16.21 -13.66
N VAL A 174 3.13 -17.21 -13.41
CA VAL A 174 4.18 -17.64 -14.34
C VAL A 174 3.86 -19.07 -14.76
N ASP A 175 3.63 -19.24 -16.06
CA ASP A 175 3.37 -20.53 -16.70
C ASP A 175 4.51 -20.88 -17.67
N LEU A 176 4.86 -22.16 -17.80
CA LEU A 176 5.77 -22.62 -18.84
C LEU A 176 4.97 -22.86 -20.13
N GLU A 177 5.27 -22.11 -21.19
CA GLU A 177 4.55 -22.18 -22.47
C GLU A 177 5.22 -23.15 -23.45
N LYS A 178 6.55 -23.11 -23.52
CA LYS A 178 7.37 -23.92 -24.43
C LYS A 178 8.77 -24.12 -23.86
N ILE A 179 9.40 -25.24 -24.20
CA ILE A 179 10.84 -25.45 -24.03
C ILE A 179 11.43 -25.56 -25.44
N LYS A 180 12.51 -24.81 -25.70
CA LYS A 180 13.34 -24.98 -26.90
C LYS A 180 14.69 -25.53 -26.45
N PHE A 181 15.10 -26.70 -26.92
CA PHE A 181 16.45 -27.21 -26.68
C PHE A 181 17.39 -26.64 -27.74
N GLU A 182 18.54 -26.10 -27.33
CA GLU A 182 19.61 -25.77 -28.27
C GLU A 182 20.61 -26.93 -28.39
N THR A 183 20.93 -27.58 -27.27
CA THR A 183 21.78 -28.77 -27.24
C THR A 183 21.17 -29.82 -26.33
N PHE A 184 21.21 -31.08 -26.74
CA PHE A 184 20.73 -32.19 -25.93
C PHE A 184 21.64 -33.43 -26.09
N SER A 185 22.36 -33.79 -25.03
CA SER A 185 23.24 -34.96 -24.98
C SER A 185 23.23 -35.59 -23.58
N PHE A 186 23.90 -36.73 -23.40
CA PHE A 186 24.02 -37.36 -22.08
C PHE A 186 24.82 -36.52 -21.08
N GLU A 187 25.81 -35.78 -21.57
CA GLU A 187 26.75 -34.99 -20.76
C GLU A 187 26.22 -33.58 -20.46
N GLU A 188 25.55 -32.95 -21.43
CA GLU A 188 25.06 -31.58 -21.35
C GLU A 188 23.76 -31.40 -22.14
N ALA A 189 22.82 -30.66 -21.54
CA ALA A 189 21.63 -30.17 -22.19
C ALA A 189 21.47 -28.66 -21.90
N SER A 190 21.21 -27.88 -22.95
CA SER A 190 20.85 -26.47 -22.84
C SER A 190 19.46 -26.26 -23.44
N ALA A 191 18.65 -25.46 -22.76
CA ALA A 191 17.32 -25.12 -23.24
C ALA A 191 16.91 -23.70 -22.85
N THR A 192 16.07 -23.08 -23.67
CA THR A 192 15.34 -21.86 -23.32
C THR A 192 13.90 -22.20 -22.94
N LEU A 193 13.58 -22.00 -21.66
CA LEU A 193 12.20 -22.06 -21.15
C LEU A 193 11.46 -20.77 -21.51
N HIS A 194 10.41 -20.86 -22.31
CA HIS A 194 9.55 -19.73 -22.63
C HIS A 194 8.49 -19.61 -21.55
N LEU A 195 8.70 -18.69 -20.60
CA LEU A 195 7.83 -18.46 -19.47
C LEU A 195 6.81 -17.37 -19.80
N LYS A 196 5.55 -17.72 -19.79
CA LYS A 196 4.45 -16.77 -19.91
C LYS A 196 4.16 -16.17 -18.54
N VAL A 197 4.39 -14.87 -18.42
CA VAL A 197 4.08 -14.07 -17.23
C VAL A 197 2.76 -13.34 -17.48
N ASP A 198 1.78 -13.56 -16.61
CA ASP A 198 0.45 -12.97 -16.63
C ASP A 198 0.33 -11.96 -15.48
N ASN A 199 0.07 -10.71 -15.84
CA ASN A 199 -0.11 -9.59 -14.93
C ASN A 199 -1.60 -9.31 -14.75
N LYS A 200 -2.17 -9.67 -13.60
CA LYS A 200 -3.56 -9.35 -13.23
C LYS A 200 -3.70 -8.07 -12.42
N ASN A 201 -2.64 -7.27 -12.36
CA ASN A 201 -2.69 -5.97 -11.72
C ASN A 201 -3.23 -4.92 -12.71
N ASP A 202 -3.94 -3.92 -12.18
CA ASP A 202 -4.45 -2.75 -12.91
C ASP A 202 -3.37 -1.70 -13.18
N PHE A 203 -2.10 -2.06 -12.94
CA PHE A 203 -0.91 -1.28 -13.24
C PHE A 203 0.12 -2.11 -14.00
N ASP A 204 0.95 -1.41 -14.78
CA ASP A 204 2.02 -2.01 -15.57
C ASP A 204 3.15 -2.51 -14.66
N LEU A 205 3.79 -3.61 -15.06
CA LEU A 205 5.00 -4.13 -14.43
C LEU A 205 6.19 -3.98 -15.39
N GLY A 206 7.18 -3.19 -15.01
CA GLY A 206 8.47 -3.12 -15.71
C GLY A 206 9.43 -4.15 -15.14
N LEU A 207 9.50 -5.34 -15.73
CA LEU A 207 10.45 -6.38 -15.29
C LEU A 207 11.89 -5.87 -15.48
N ASN A 208 12.68 -5.96 -14.41
CA ASN A 208 14.10 -5.65 -14.37
C ASN A 208 14.94 -6.91 -14.28
N SER A 209 14.59 -7.80 -13.35
CA SER A 209 15.24 -9.09 -13.20
C SER A 209 14.27 -10.18 -12.76
N LEU A 210 14.58 -11.41 -13.15
CA LEU A 210 13.88 -12.62 -12.76
C LEU A 210 14.84 -13.54 -12.03
N GLU A 211 14.63 -13.73 -10.74
CA GLU A 211 15.25 -14.81 -9.97
C GLU A 211 14.37 -16.05 -10.11
N TYR A 212 14.98 -17.20 -10.39
CA TYR A 212 14.25 -18.45 -10.57
C TYR A 212 15.03 -19.65 -10.08
N GLU A 213 14.28 -20.68 -9.73
CA GLU A 213 14.74 -22.04 -9.56
C GLU A 213 13.70 -22.98 -10.16
N VAL A 214 14.16 -24.00 -10.87
CA VAL A 214 13.32 -25.00 -11.54
C VAL A 214 13.67 -26.38 -11.03
N TRP A 215 12.63 -27.19 -10.79
CA TRP A 215 12.74 -28.59 -10.40
C TRP A 215 11.97 -29.46 -11.38
N LEU A 216 12.56 -30.62 -11.70
CA LEU A 216 11.84 -31.72 -12.35
C LEU A 216 11.69 -32.85 -11.33
N ALA A 217 10.44 -33.22 -11.05
CA ALA A 217 10.09 -34.02 -9.87
C ALA A 217 10.68 -33.39 -8.58
N GLU A 218 11.62 -34.06 -7.92
CA GLU A 218 12.26 -33.58 -6.68
C GLU A 218 13.70 -33.10 -6.89
N VAL A 219 14.18 -33.05 -8.14
CA VAL A 219 15.57 -32.70 -8.45
C VAL A 219 15.66 -31.28 -9.00
N SER A 220 16.46 -30.41 -8.37
CA SER A 220 16.72 -29.05 -8.83
C SER A 220 17.57 -29.10 -10.11
N ILE A 221 17.00 -28.61 -11.22
CA ILE A 221 17.67 -28.62 -12.54
C ILE A 221 18.43 -27.33 -12.80
N GLY A 222 18.20 -26.29 -12.01
CA GLY A 222 18.94 -25.05 -12.11
C GLY A 222 18.25 -23.87 -11.44
N SER A 223 19.06 -22.93 -11.00
CA SER A 223 18.65 -21.62 -10.51
C SER A 223 19.53 -20.56 -11.14
N ALA A 224 18.95 -19.42 -11.54
CA ALA A 224 19.76 -18.26 -11.90
C ALA A 224 18.98 -16.96 -11.69
N GLN A 225 19.68 -15.86 -11.92
CA GLN A 225 19.09 -14.54 -12.05
C GLN A 225 19.26 -14.08 -13.48
N LEU A 226 18.16 -13.76 -14.14
CA LEU A 226 18.13 -13.22 -15.49
C LEU A 226 17.78 -11.73 -15.41
N SER A 227 18.76 -10.87 -15.68
CA SER A 227 18.50 -9.45 -15.91
C SER A 227 17.86 -9.28 -17.29
N LYS A 228 16.57 -8.92 -17.32
CA LYS A 228 15.83 -8.70 -18.56
C LYS A 228 14.87 -7.56 -18.35
N SER A 229 15.02 -6.52 -19.17
CA SER A 229 14.04 -5.45 -19.25
C SER A 229 12.86 -5.91 -20.12
N ALA A 230 11.67 -5.98 -19.53
CA ALA A 230 10.44 -6.25 -20.28
C ALA A 230 9.25 -5.53 -19.64
N LYS A 231 8.44 -4.86 -20.45
CA LYS A 231 7.18 -4.30 -19.98
C LYS A 231 6.10 -5.39 -20.03
N ILE A 232 5.31 -5.50 -18.96
CA ILE A 232 4.11 -6.32 -18.90
C ILE A 232 2.96 -5.37 -18.58
N ASP A 233 2.13 -5.09 -19.58
CA ASP A 233 1.02 -4.15 -19.42
C ASP A 233 0.03 -4.63 -18.35
N LYS A 234 -0.71 -3.69 -17.77
CA LYS A 234 -1.82 -3.99 -16.86
C LYS A 234 -2.82 -4.95 -17.48
N ASN A 235 -3.28 -5.93 -16.71
CA ASN A 235 -4.16 -7.02 -17.19
C ASN A 235 -3.63 -7.74 -18.45
N GLY A 236 -2.32 -7.70 -18.67
CA GLY A 236 -1.64 -8.20 -19.86
C GLY A 236 -0.78 -9.43 -19.57
N GLN A 237 -0.09 -9.89 -20.61
CA GLN A 237 0.82 -11.02 -20.53
C GLN A 237 2.06 -10.78 -21.40
N ASN A 238 3.19 -11.35 -21.02
CA ASN A 238 4.42 -11.33 -21.82
C ASN A 238 5.15 -12.67 -21.70
N VAL A 239 5.97 -13.01 -22.70
CA VAL A 239 6.76 -14.25 -22.73
C VAL A 239 8.23 -13.92 -22.50
N VAL A 240 8.78 -14.49 -21.43
CA VAL A 240 10.16 -14.34 -21.01
C VAL A 240 10.91 -15.64 -21.28
N GLY A 241 11.82 -15.61 -22.26
CA GLY A 241 12.78 -16.69 -22.47
C GLY A 241 13.81 -16.75 -21.33
N LEU A 242 13.95 -17.92 -20.74
CA LEU A 242 14.81 -18.21 -19.60
C LEU A 242 15.80 -19.33 -19.97
N PRO A 243 17.08 -19.02 -20.14
CA PRO A 243 18.08 -20.02 -20.48
C PRO A 243 18.39 -20.91 -19.27
N ILE A 244 18.43 -22.22 -19.48
CA ILE A 244 18.85 -23.22 -18.50
C ILE A 244 19.91 -24.12 -19.13
N SER A 245 20.90 -24.53 -18.33
CA SER A 245 21.86 -25.57 -18.68
C SER A 245 21.97 -26.55 -17.53
N PHE A 246 21.95 -27.84 -17.85
CA PHE A 246 22.00 -28.93 -16.89
C PHE A 246 22.62 -30.17 -17.52
N ARG A 247 23.05 -31.13 -16.69
CA ARG A 247 23.64 -32.40 -17.16
C ARG A 247 22.66 -33.55 -17.00
N PRO A 248 22.11 -34.12 -18.10
CA PRO A 248 21.08 -35.15 -18.02
C PRO A 248 21.40 -36.35 -17.12
N LYS A 249 22.66 -36.77 -17.06
CA LYS A 249 23.12 -37.87 -16.19
C LYS A 249 22.88 -37.64 -14.69
N ASP A 250 22.78 -36.39 -14.24
CA ASP A 250 22.58 -36.03 -12.83
C ASP A 250 21.12 -36.24 -12.38
N PHE A 251 20.18 -36.42 -13.32
CA PHE A 251 18.73 -36.45 -13.06
C PHE A 251 18.08 -37.84 -13.11
N GLY A 252 18.88 -38.87 -13.38
CA GLY A 252 18.42 -40.27 -13.36
C GLY A 252 17.15 -40.50 -14.19
N SER A 253 16.24 -41.34 -13.69
CA SER A 253 15.00 -41.75 -14.37
C SER A 253 14.00 -40.63 -14.62
N ALA A 254 14.01 -39.55 -13.83
CA ALA A 254 12.98 -38.50 -13.91
C ALA A 254 13.01 -37.77 -15.26
N LEU A 255 14.22 -37.45 -15.74
CA LEU A 255 14.40 -36.85 -17.06
C LEU A 255 14.08 -37.86 -18.18
N TRP A 256 14.44 -39.13 -18.00
CA TRP A 256 14.14 -40.18 -18.99
C TRP A 256 12.65 -40.45 -19.14
N ASP A 257 11.87 -40.39 -18.05
CA ASP A 257 10.41 -40.54 -18.11
C ASP A 257 9.74 -39.34 -18.80
N MET A 258 10.28 -38.13 -18.62
CA MET A 258 9.87 -36.96 -19.41
C MET A 258 10.12 -37.19 -20.90
N ILE A 259 11.34 -37.63 -21.25
CA ILE A 259 11.75 -37.85 -22.66
C ILE A 259 10.91 -38.94 -23.32
N ARG A 260 10.61 -40.02 -22.60
CA ARG A 260 9.78 -41.12 -23.12
C ARG A 260 8.28 -40.78 -23.19
N GLY A 261 7.90 -39.52 -22.98
CA GLY A 261 6.53 -39.04 -23.10
C GLY A 261 5.60 -39.49 -21.96
N ARG A 262 6.14 -40.12 -20.90
CA ARG A 262 5.38 -40.46 -19.69
C ARG A 262 5.02 -39.21 -18.90
N GLY A 263 5.81 -38.16 -19.09
CA GLY A 263 5.64 -36.84 -18.52
C GLY A 263 6.08 -36.80 -17.07
N THR A 264 6.71 -35.69 -16.70
CA THR A 264 7.14 -35.45 -15.33
C THR A 264 6.54 -34.14 -14.83
N GLY A 265 6.19 -34.12 -13.54
CA GLY A 265 5.80 -32.89 -12.87
C GLY A 265 7.00 -31.95 -12.79
N TYR A 266 6.74 -30.66 -12.93
CA TYR A 266 7.75 -29.63 -12.71
C TYR A 266 7.26 -28.64 -11.65
N THR A 267 8.23 -28.01 -10.99
CA THR A 267 8.01 -26.91 -10.08
C THR A 267 8.91 -25.76 -10.49
N MET A 268 8.40 -24.53 -10.42
CA MET A 268 9.17 -23.30 -10.61
C MET A 268 8.88 -22.37 -9.44
N LYS A 269 9.91 -21.79 -8.85
CA LYS A 269 9.80 -20.78 -7.80
C LYS A 269 10.76 -19.66 -8.13
N GLY A 270 10.44 -18.46 -7.66
CA GLY A 270 11.28 -17.32 -7.92
C GLY A 270 10.63 -16.02 -7.54
N SER A 271 11.23 -14.92 -7.98
CA SER A 271 10.72 -13.59 -7.78
C SER A 271 11.05 -12.68 -8.96
N LEU A 272 10.09 -11.84 -9.31
CA LEU A 272 10.25 -10.79 -10.29
C LEU A 272 10.62 -9.50 -9.55
N ASP A 273 11.75 -8.91 -9.90
CA ASP A 273 12.08 -7.52 -9.55
C ASP A 273 11.47 -6.63 -10.64
N VAL A 274 10.55 -5.76 -10.24
CA VAL A 274 9.76 -4.93 -11.16
C VAL A 274 9.73 -3.49 -10.72
N ASP A 275 9.80 -2.57 -11.67
CA ASP A 275 9.39 -1.18 -11.48
C ASP A 275 7.89 -1.04 -11.69
N THR A 276 7.24 -0.26 -10.83
CA THR A 276 5.83 0.08 -10.94
C THR A 276 5.63 1.59 -10.80
N PRO A 277 4.46 2.14 -11.18
CA PRO A 277 4.13 3.53 -10.91
C PRO A 277 4.18 3.93 -9.42
N PHE A 278 4.18 2.96 -8.51
CA PHE A 278 4.17 3.15 -7.06
C PHE A 278 5.53 2.87 -6.40
N GLY A 279 6.57 2.61 -7.20
CA GLY A 279 7.91 2.26 -6.76
C GLY A 279 8.33 0.84 -7.15
N PRO A 280 9.59 0.48 -6.89
CA PRO A 280 10.11 -0.86 -7.16
C PRO A 280 9.46 -1.89 -6.23
N MET A 281 9.18 -3.08 -6.76
CA MET A 281 8.61 -4.20 -6.01
C MET A 281 9.32 -5.51 -6.33
N LYS A 282 9.43 -6.38 -5.32
CA LYS A 282 9.87 -7.77 -5.49
C LYS A 282 8.67 -8.70 -5.33
N LEU A 283 8.18 -9.24 -6.44
CA LEU A 283 6.97 -10.05 -6.51
C LEU A 283 7.32 -11.55 -6.59
N PRO A 284 7.10 -12.33 -5.51
CA PRO A 284 7.35 -13.77 -5.56
C PRO A 284 6.30 -14.47 -6.43
N PHE A 285 6.74 -15.54 -7.08
CA PHE A 285 5.85 -16.50 -7.74
C PHE A 285 6.24 -17.93 -7.36
N SER A 286 5.24 -18.80 -7.38
CA SER A 286 5.45 -20.24 -7.27
C SER A 286 4.44 -20.92 -8.16
N ARG A 287 4.94 -21.84 -8.99
CA ARG A 287 4.16 -22.71 -9.83
C ARG A 287 4.52 -24.14 -9.51
N GLU A 288 3.56 -24.87 -8.96
CA GLU A 288 3.65 -26.32 -8.79
C GLU A 288 2.69 -26.95 -9.80
N GLY A 289 3.20 -27.89 -10.60
CA GLY A 289 2.37 -28.72 -11.46
C GLY A 289 2.27 -28.29 -12.94
N GLY A 290 2.22 -29.34 -13.77
CA GLY A 290 2.03 -29.36 -15.21
C GLY A 290 2.58 -30.68 -15.78
N ASN A 291 1.87 -31.33 -16.70
CA ASN A 291 2.41 -32.51 -17.38
C ASN A 291 3.26 -32.03 -18.56
N THR A 292 4.59 -32.13 -18.42
CA THR A 292 5.50 -32.06 -19.57
C THR A 292 5.25 -33.28 -20.46
N ARG A 293 5.12 -33.11 -21.77
CA ARG A 293 5.21 -34.23 -22.72
C ARG A 293 6.09 -33.77 -23.88
N LEU A 294 7.04 -34.59 -24.29
CA LEU A 294 7.68 -34.37 -25.57
C LEU A 294 6.65 -34.61 -26.67
N LYS A 295 6.40 -33.61 -27.52
CA LYS A 295 5.80 -33.83 -28.84
C LYS A 295 6.89 -33.58 -29.86
N GLN A 296 7.12 -34.54 -30.76
CA GLN A 296 7.89 -34.27 -31.97
C GLN A 296 7.12 -33.23 -32.79
N ALA A 297 7.80 -32.16 -33.19
CA ALA A 297 7.28 -31.26 -34.21
C ALA A 297 7.30 -32.01 -35.55
N GLU A 298 6.19 -31.95 -36.30
CA GLU A 298 6.19 -32.40 -37.70
C GLU A 298 7.19 -31.55 -38.49
N ASP A 299 7.99 -32.24 -39.31
CA ASP A 299 9.14 -31.75 -40.06
C ASP A 299 9.01 -30.32 -40.60
N ASN A 300 9.70 -29.36 -39.95
CA ASN A 300 10.57 -28.36 -40.62
C ASN A 300 11.14 -27.23 -39.73
N ASP A 301 11.02 -27.21 -38.40
CA ASP A 301 11.80 -26.28 -37.57
C ASP A 301 12.05 -26.87 -36.17
N ASP A 302 13.28 -26.75 -35.67
CA ASP A 302 13.83 -27.03 -34.32
C ASP A 302 12.89 -27.72 -33.31
N GLU A 303 13.28 -28.86 -32.71
CA GLU A 303 12.49 -29.59 -31.69
C GLU A 303 11.73 -28.66 -30.70
N VAL A 304 10.40 -28.61 -30.83
CA VAL A 304 9.50 -27.74 -30.05
C VAL A 304 8.67 -28.55 -29.07
N LEU A 305 8.76 -28.22 -27.77
CA LEU A 305 7.84 -28.78 -26.77
C LEU A 305 6.61 -27.90 -26.56
N THR A 306 5.42 -28.51 -26.55
CA THR A 306 4.14 -27.82 -26.33
C THR A 306 3.40 -28.39 -25.11
N PHE A 307 2.76 -27.51 -24.33
CA PHE A 307 2.11 -27.84 -23.06
C PHE A 307 0.59 -27.73 -23.15
N ASN A 308 -0.14 -28.63 -22.47
CA ASN A 308 -1.58 -28.48 -22.26
C ASN A 308 -1.84 -27.64 -21.01
N ARG A 309 -2.50 -26.48 -21.17
CA ARG A 309 -3.02 -25.67 -20.06
C ARG A 309 -4.16 -26.41 -19.36
N PHE A 310 -4.14 -26.50 -18.02
CA PHE A 310 -5.31 -26.80 -17.22
C PHE A 310 -5.92 -25.52 -16.67
N ARG A 311 -7.26 -25.42 -16.70
CA ARG A 311 -8.04 -24.35 -16.06
C ARG A 311 -7.88 -24.48 -14.55
N SER A 312 -7.33 -23.46 -13.91
CA SER A 312 -7.46 -23.28 -12.45
C SER A 312 -8.93 -22.99 -12.14
N GLY A 313 -9.59 -23.93 -11.46
CA GLY A 313 -10.91 -23.69 -10.88
C GLY A 313 -10.77 -22.80 -9.64
N TRP A 314 -11.66 -21.80 -9.60
CA TRP A 314 -12.14 -20.97 -8.48
C TRP A 314 -11.12 -20.43 -7.48
#